data_AF-A0A926UX40-F1
#
_entry.id   AF-A0A926UX40-F1
#
_cell.length_a   1.000
_cell.length_b   1.000
_cell.length_c   1.000
_cell.angle_alpha   90.00
_cell.angle_beta   90.00
_cell.angle_gamma   90.00
#
_symmetry.space_group_name_H-M   'P 1'
#
loop_
_entity.id
_entity.type
_entity.pdbx_description
1 polymer ?
#
loop_
_entity_poly.entity_id
_entity_poly.type
_entity_poly.pdbx_seq_one_letter_code
_entity_poly.pdbx_strand_id
1 'polypeptide(L)' 'AFNLNGFNFNQSISDSQGRVVPSWADVINRANLGMEVMHERNAHNFPLDLAAVEVAPVAMSAPAING' A
#
# COMPACT_ATOMS: atom_id res chain seq x y z
N ALA A 1 10.70 -11.76 3.96
CA ALA A 1 10.93 -10.36 4.37
C ALA A 1 9.64 -9.80 4.98
N PHE A 2 9.68 -8.81 5.87
CA PHE A 2 8.58 -8.46 6.79
C PHE A 2 7.88 -7.11 6.50
N ASN A 3 7.79 -6.67 5.24
CA ASN A 3 7.18 -5.38 4.84
C ASN A 3 7.66 -4.16 5.66
N LEU A 4 8.89 -4.21 6.18
CA LEU A 4 9.56 -3.08 6.81
C LEU A 4 10.43 -2.43 5.74
N ASN A 5 9.86 -1.41 5.10
CA ASN A 5 10.46 -0.75 3.94
C ASN A 5 11.30 0.46 4.35
N GLY A 6 11.96 1.09 3.37
CA GLY A 6 12.70 2.33 3.57
C GLY A 6 11.80 3.52 3.94
N PHE A 7 12.42 4.65 4.24
CA PHE A 7 11.69 5.87 4.60
C PHE A 7 10.75 6.33 3.49
N ASN A 8 9.59 6.86 3.90
CA ASN A 8 8.61 7.47 3.02
C ASN A 8 8.51 8.96 3.34
N PHE A 9 8.96 9.79 2.39
CA PHE A 9 8.89 11.25 2.47
C PHE A 9 8.01 11.86 1.37
N ASN A 10 7.03 11.11 0.88
CA ASN A 10 6.08 11.59 -0.12
C ASN A 10 5.35 12.83 0.42
N GLN A 11 5.35 13.92 -0.34
CA GLN A 11 4.68 15.18 0.01
C GLN A 11 5.04 15.74 1.39
N SER A 12 6.27 15.48 1.87
CA SER A 12 6.67 15.84 3.23
C SER A 12 7.01 17.33 3.43
N ILE A 13 6.97 18.15 2.39
CA ILE A 13 7.21 19.60 2.47
C ILE A 13 5.94 20.32 2.01
N SER A 14 5.43 21.20 2.86
CA SER A 14 4.26 22.04 2.57
C SER A 14 4.58 23.51 2.81
N ASP A 15 4.01 24.40 2.00
CA ASP A 15 4.08 25.84 2.24
C ASP A 15 3.06 26.30 3.30
N SER A 16 3.08 27.59 3.65
CA SER A 16 2.16 28.17 4.63
C SER A 16 0.69 28.19 4.18
N GLN A 17 0.41 27.92 2.90
CA GLN A 17 -0.93 27.79 2.35
C GLN A 17 -1.40 26.33 2.30
N GLY A 18 -0.56 25.38 2.75
CA GLY A 18 -0.86 23.95 2.74
C GLY A 18 -0.64 23.27 1.38
N ARG A 19 0.03 23.94 0.43
CA ARG A 19 0.37 23.34 -0.86
C ARG A 19 1.64 22.53 -0.74
N VAL A 20 1.64 21.35 -1.33
CA VAL A 20 2.83 20.49 -1.40
C VAL A 20 3.91 21.16 -2.24
N VAL A 21 5.12 21.24 -1.70
CA VAL A 21 6.33 21.66 -2.42
C VAL A 21 7.07 20.40 -2.85
N PRO A 22 7.18 20.11 -4.16
CA PRO A 22 7.82 18.89 -4.64
C PRO A 22 9.30 18.80 -4.27
N SER A 23 9.73 17.62 -3.86
CA SER A 23 11.11 17.27 -3.52
C SER A 23 11.64 16.12 -4.41
N TRP A 24 12.90 15.73 -4.23
CA TRP A 24 13.45 14.54 -4.89
C TRP A 24 12.77 13.24 -4.45
N ALA A 25 12.22 13.17 -3.23
CA ALA A 25 11.47 12.01 -2.77
C ALA A 25 10.20 11.79 -3.64
N ASP A 26 9.53 12.88 -4.04
CA ASP A 26 8.34 12.80 -4.90
C ASP A 26 8.68 12.34 -6.32
N VAL A 27 9.87 12.67 -6.83
CA VAL A 27 10.36 12.17 -8.13
C VAL A 27 10.61 10.67 -8.05
N ILE A 28 11.26 10.19 -6.99
CA ILE A 28 11.47 8.76 -6.74
C ILE A 28 10.13 8.03 -6.62
N ASN A 29 9.16 8.62 -5.91
CA ASN A 29 7.82 8.05 -5.80
C ASN A 29 7.14 7.89 -7.16
N ARG A 30 7.27 8.85 -8.08
CA ARG A 30 6.75 8.72 -9.45
C ARG A 30 7.41 7.57 -10.23
N ALA A 31 8.72 7.38 -10.07
CA ALA A 31 9.40 6.24 -10.68
C ALA A 31 8.91 4.91 -10.08
N ASN A 32 8.72 4.85 -8.76
CA ASN A 32 8.19 3.68 -8.08
C ASN A 32 6.77 3.34 -8.55
N LEU A 33 5.89 4.34 -8.70
CA LEU A 33 4.57 4.15 -9.28
C LEU A 33 4.63 3.56 -10.68
N GLY A 34 5.55 4.04 -11.53
CA GLY A 34 5.76 3.48 -12.87
C GLY A 34 6.15 2.00 -12.85
N MET A 35 6.92 1.57 -11.85
CA MET A 35 7.24 0.15 -11.66
C MET A 35 6.03 -0.62 -11.15
N GLU A 36 5.36 -0.13 -10.11
CA GLU A 36 4.21 -0.78 -9.45
C GLU A 36 3.09 -1.07 -10.46
N VAL A 37 2.70 -0.10 -11.28
CA VAL A 37 1.57 -0.26 -12.22
C VAL A 37 1.89 -1.15 -13.42
N MET A 38 3.17 -1.34 -13.75
CA MET A 38 3.60 -2.15 -14.90
C MET A 38 4.06 -3.55 -14.49
N HIS A 39 4.50 -3.72 -13.24
CA HIS A 39 4.94 -5.01 -12.72
C HIS A 39 3.77 -6.00 -12.70
N GLU A 40 4.03 -7.26 -13.07
CA GLU A 40 3.01 -8.31 -13.06
C GLU A 40 1.69 -7.91 -13.75
N ARG A 41 1.80 -7.25 -14.92
CA ARG A 41 0.71 -6.60 -15.69
C ARG A 41 -0.61 -7.38 -15.89
N ASN A 42 -0.63 -8.69 -15.69
CA ASN A 42 -1.78 -9.58 -15.87
C ASN A 42 -2.11 -10.42 -14.63
N ALA A 43 -1.44 -10.22 -13.48
CA ALA A 43 -1.60 -11.04 -12.28
C ALA A 43 -2.52 -10.40 -11.22
N HIS A 44 -2.79 -9.10 -11.35
CA HIS A 44 -3.58 -8.34 -10.38
C HIS A 44 -5.03 -8.17 -10.83
N ASN A 45 -5.95 -8.79 -10.09
CA ASN A 45 -7.40 -8.65 -10.31
C ASN A 45 -8.08 -7.78 -9.24
N PHE A 46 -7.32 -7.38 -8.20
CA PHE A 46 -7.75 -6.50 -7.12
C PHE A 46 -6.84 -5.28 -7.07
N PRO A 47 -7.34 -4.12 -6.60
CA PRO A 47 -6.62 -2.84 -6.70
C PRO A 47 -5.44 -2.70 -5.73
N LEU A 48 -5.35 -3.54 -4.68
CA LEU A 48 -4.27 -3.48 -3.69
C LEU A 48 -3.43 -4.75 -3.77
N ASP A 49 -2.13 -4.59 -3.93
CA ASP A 49 -1.17 -5.68 -3.75
C ASP A 49 -0.81 -5.80 -2.27
N LEU A 50 -1.44 -6.77 -1.60
CA LEU A 50 -1.21 -7.07 -0.18
C LEU A 50 -0.55 -8.44 0.03
N ALA A 51 -0.05 -9.07 -1.05
CA ALA A 51 0.44 -10.45 -1.03
C ALA A 51 -0.54 -11.40 -0.29
N ALA A 52 -1.82 -11.39 -0.68
CA ALA A 52 -2.81 -12.30 -0.11
C ALA A 52 -2.70 -13.68 -0.75
N VAL A 53 -1.92 -14.57 -0.16
CA VAL A 53 -2.09 -16.02 -0.37
C VAL A 53 -3.27 -16.46 0.49
N GLU A 54 -4.34 -16.94 -0.17
CA GLU A 54 -5.61 -17.39 0.40
C GLU A 54 -6.32 -16.41 1.36
N VAL A 55 -7.56 -16.04 1.01
CA VAL A 55 -8.48 -15.48 1.99
C VAL A 55 -8.80 -16.59 2.99
N ALA A 56 -8.15 -16.59 4.16
CA ALA A 56 -8.58 -17.44 5.26
C ALA A 56 -10.03 -17.06 5.60
N PRO A 57 -11.00 -18.00 5.54
CA PRO A 57 -12.37 -17.67 5.87
C PRO A 57 -12.45 -17.23 7.33
N VAL A 58 -12.76 -15.95 7.55
CA VAL A 58 -13.07 -15.43 8.88
C VAL A 58 -14.30 -16.19 9.36
N ALA A 59 -14.15 -16.97 10.43
CA ALA A 59 -15.26 -17.66 11.07
C ALA A 59 -16.25 -16.61 11.62
N MET A 60 -17.32 -16.35 10.87
CA MET A 60 -18.39 -15.42 11.26
C MET A 60 -19.35 -15.99 12.33
N SER A 61 -19.10 -17.21 12.82
CA SER A 61 -19.87 -17.85 13.89
C SER A 61 -19.09 -17.79 15.18
N ALA A 62 -19.49 -16.92 16.10
CA ALA A 62 -19.06 -17.02 17.49
C ALA A 62 -19.51 -18.38 18.06
N PRO A 63 -18.72 -19.04 18.92
CA PRO A 63 -19.15 -20.26 19.58
C PRO A 63 -20.38 -19.94 20.44
N ALA A 64 -21.48 -20.68 20.25
CA ALA A 64 -22.58 -20.64 21.21
C ALA A 64 -22.07 -21.25 22.52
N ILE A 65 -22.02 -20.45 23.59
CA ILE A 65 -21.81 -20.96 24.94
C ILE A 65 -23.13 -21.60 25.37
N ASN A 66 -23.21 -22.93 25.28
CA ASN A 66 -24.30 -23.68 25.89
C ASN A 66 -24.00 -23.82 27.39
N GLY A 67 -24.82 -23.14 28.21
CA GLY A 67 -24.84 -23.33 29.66
C GLY A 67 -25.51 -24.63 30.07
#